data_AF-A0A9D1SAQ1-F1
#
_entry.id   AF-A0A9D1SAQ1-F1
#
_cell.length_a   1.000
_cell.length_b   1.000
_cell.length_c   1.000
_cell.angle_alpha   90.00
_cell.angle_beta   90.00
_cell.angle_gamma   90.00
#
_symmetry.space_group_name_H-M   'P 1'
#
loop_
_entity.id
_entity.type
_entity.pdbx_description
1 polymer ?
#
loop_
_entity_poly.entity_id
_entity_poly.type
_entity_poly.pdbx_seq_one_letter_code
_entity_poly.pdbx_strand_id
1 'polypeptide(L)' 'MLKKRQRLTNLNHTRAEIAGQLQQLMAEHQLQIDKFAQLTSWTPFYLQALLEGRANPNIGELNYLASIFDHKLKIEFVV' A
#
# COMPACT_ATOMS: atom_id res chain seq x y z
N MET A 1 9.10 27.03 -5.05
CA MET A 1 8.49 26.26 -3.94
C MET A 1 7.25 25.45 -4.33
N LEU A 2 6.47 25.83 -5.36
CA LEU A 2 5.24 25.10 -5.79
C LEU A 2 5.46 23.60 -6.08
N LYS A 3 6.52 23.26 -6.83
CA LYS A 3 6.83 21.87 -7.23
C LYS A 3 7.05 20.91 -6.05
N LYS A 4 7.65 21.38 -4.95
CA LYS A 4 7.90 20.56 -3.75
C LYS A 4 6.61 20.23 -3.02
N ARG A 5 5.69 21.20 -2.92
CA ARG A 5 4.36 21.01 -2.34
C ARG A 5 3.53 20.04 -3.18
N GLN A 6 3.53 20.21 -4.51
CA GLN A 6 2.84 19.28 -5.42
C GLN A 6 3.35 17.84 -5.31
N ARG A 7 4.69 17.65 -5.28
CA ARG A 7 5.28 16.31 -5.10
C ARG A 7 4.84 15.65 -3.80
N LEU A 8 4.76 16.42 -2.70
CA LEU A 8 4.31 15.90 -1.42
C LEU A 8 2.82 15.52 -1.45
N THR A 9 1.98 16.35 -2.08
CA THR A 9 0.56 16.04 -2.30
C THR A 9 0.41 14.75 -3.09
N ASN A 10 1.13 14.60 -4.20
CA ASN A 10 1.06 13.39 -5.03
C ASN A 10 1.54 12.15 -4.24
N LEU A 11 2.62 12.27 -3.46
CA LEU A 11 3.09 11.19 -2.59
C LEU A 11 2.07 10.79 -1.50
N ASN A 12 1.37 11.75 -0.93
CA ASN A 12 0.30 11.47 0.05
C ASN A 12 -0.88 10.78 -0.64
N HIS A 13 -1.24 11.23 -1.85
CA HIS A 13 -2.32 10.64 -2.63
C HIS A 13 -2.01 9.19 -3.01
N THR A 14 -0.84 8.92 -3.59
CA THR A 14 -0.41 7.56 -3.95
C THR A 14 -0.39 6.63 -2.74
N ARG A 15 0.05 7.10 -1.56
CA ARG A 15 -0.01 6.29 -0.33
C ARG A 15 -1.43 5.97 0.10
N ALA A 16 -2.35 6.91 0.00
CA ALA A 16 -3.75 6.70 0.32
C ALA A 16 -4.41 5.72 -0.67
N GLU A 17 -4.08 5.80 -1.96
CA GLU A 17 -4.56 4.87 -2.98
C GLU A 17 -4.08 3.44 -2.72
N ILE A 18 -2.77 3.26 -2.47
CA ILE A 18 -2.18 1.95 -2.13
C ILE A 18 -2.87 1.37 -0.88
N ALA A 19 -3.06 2.18 0.16
CA ALA A 19 -3.72 1.78 1.38
C ALA A 19 -5.17 1.32 1.11
N GLY A 20 -5.94 2.09 0.34
CA GLY A 20 -7.31 1.75 -0.03
C GLY A 20 -7.41 0.45 -0.84
N GLN A 21 -6.55 0.27 -1.84
CA GLN A 21 -6.49 -0.97 -2.62
C GLN A 21 -6.14 -2.17 -1.73
N LEU A 22 -5.16 -2.03 -0.85
CA LEU A 22 -4.73 -3.11 0.04
C LEU A 22 -5.82 -3.48 1.06
N GLN A 23 -6.51 -2.49 1.64
CA GLN A 23 -7.65 -2.71 2.52
C GLN A 23 -8.78 -3.46 1.81
N GLN A 24 -9.09 -3.07 0.57
CA GLN A 24 -10.11 -3.75 -0.24
C GLN A 24 -9.72 -5.21 -0.49
N LEU A 25 -8.49 -5.48 -0.93
CA LEU A 25 -8.00 -6.84 -1.17
C LEU A 25 -8.02 -7.68 0.11
N MET A 26 -7.60 -7.13 1.25
CA MET A 26 -7.68 -7.84 2.52
C MET A 26 -9.13 -8.16 2.91
N ALA A 27 -10.07 -7.25 2.66
CA ALA A 27 -11.48 -7.47 2.93
C ALA A 27 -12.08 -8.55 2.02
N GLU A 28 -11.80 -8.50 0.71
CA GLU A 28 -12.24 -9.48 -0.29
C GLU A 28 -11.79 -10.90 0.05
N HIS A 29 -10.56 -11.04 0.55
CA HIS A 29 -9.98 -12.34 0.94
C HIS A 29 -10.19 -12.69 2.43
N GLN A 30 -10.94 -11.89 3.19
CA GLN A 30 -11.11 -12.03 4.64
C GLN A 30 -9.78 -12.19 5.41
N LEU A 31 -8.73 -11.54 4.90
CA LEU A 31 -7.36 -11.67 5.37
C LEU A 31 -7.17 -10.81 6.63
N GLN A 32 -6.87 -11.47 7.75
CA GLN A 32 -6.54 -10.79 9.02
C GLN A 32 -5.07 -10.35 9.03
N ILE A 33 -4.76 -9.27 9.76
CA ILE A 33 -3.42 -8.70 9.81
C ILE A 33 -2.36 -9.69 10.31
N ASP A 34 -2.69 -10.56 11.26
CA ASP A 34 -1.76 -11.57 11.80
C ASP A 34 -1.39 -12.62 10.74
N LYS A 35 -2.37 -13.08 9.96
CA LYS A 35 -2.14 -14.00 8.85
C LYS A 35 -1.34 -13.32 7.75
N PHE A 36 -1.62 -12.03 7.51
CA PHE A 36 -0.91 -11.27 6.51
C PHE A 36 0.56 -11.03 6.90
N ALA A 37 0.82 -10.79 8.18
CA ALA A 37 2.16 -10.73 8.76
C ALA A 37 2.91 -12.06 8.57
N GLN A 38 2.25 -13.19 8.77
CA GLN A 38 2.84 -14.51 8.51
C GLN A 38 3.16 -14.73 7.03
N LEU A 39 2.26 -14.35 6.12
CA LEU A 39 2.48 -14.50 4.67
C LEU A 39 3.65 -13.67 4.16
N THR A 40 3.72 -12.41 4.60
CA THR A 40 4.73 -11.45 4.13
C THR A 40 6.04 -11.52 4.90
N SER A 41 6.04 -12.16 6.09
CA SER A 41 7.09 -12.03 7.09
C SER A 41 7.35 -10.57 7.54
N TRP A 42 6.39 -9.67 7.32
CA TRP A 42 6.47 -8.28 7.77
C TRP A 42 5.89 -8.12 9.16
N THR A 43 6.34 -7.10 9.89
CA THR A 43 5.81 -6.83 11.22
C THR A 43 4.37 -6.34 11.12
N PRO A 44 3.48 -6.73 12.07
CA PRO A 44 2.11 -6.21 12.11
C PRO A 44 2.06 -4.67 12.15
N PHE A 45 3.04 -4.05 12.81
CA PHE A 45 3.17 -2.58 12.85
C PHE A 45 3.39 -1.98 11.45
N TYR A 46 4.27 -2.58 10.63
CA TYR A 46 4.50 -2.10 9.27
C TYR A 46 3.27 -2.29 8.38
N LEU A 47 2.60 -3.43 8.50
CA LEU A 47 1.36 -3.71 7.77
C LEU A 47 0.25 -2.73 8.13
N GLN A 48 0.08 -2.42 9.43
CA GLN A 48 -0.86 -1.41 9.88
C GLN A 48 -0.54 -0.04 9.27
N ALA A 49 0.74 0.35 9.25
CA ALA A 49 1.17 1.60 8.65
C ALA A 49 0.93 1.65 7.12
N LEU A 50 1.03 0.52 6.41
CA LEU A 50 0.64 0.41 4.99
C LEU A 50 -0.86 0.61 4.80
N LEU A 51 -1.68 -0.06 5.61
CA LEU A 51 -3.14 0.04 5.58
C LEU A 51 -3.66 1.44 5.93
N GLU A 52 -2.88 2.24 6.64
CA GLU A 52 -3.23 3.62 6.99
C GLU A 52 -2.59 4.66 6.06
N GLY A 53 -1.86 4.23 5.02
CA GLY A 53 -1.17 5.14 4.09
C GLY A 53 -0.03 5.93 4.73
N ARG A 54 0.50 5.44 5.86
CA ARG A 54 1.60 6.08 6.61
C ARG A 54 2.97 5.53 6.22
N ALA A 55 3.03 4.29 5.74
CA ALA A 55 4.25 3.66 5.26
C ALA A 55 4.65 4.11 3.84
N ASN A 56 5.93 3.94 3.52
CA ASN A 56 6.50 4.20 2.19
C ASN A 56 7.03 2.87 1.60
N PRO A 57 6.17 2.04 1.00
CA PRO A 57 6.63 0.82 0.35
C PRO A 57 7.48 1.15 -0.87
N ASN A 58 8.55 0.39 -1.08
CA ASN A 58 9.33 0.43 -2.31
C ASN A 58 8.68 -0.42 -3.41
N ILE A 59 9.16 -0.28 -4.65
CA ILE A 59 8.58 -0.98 -5.81
C ILE A 59 8.63 -2.50 -5.69
N GLY A 60 9.65 -3.06 -5.04
CA GLY A 60 9.78 -4.50 -4.81
C GLY A 60 8.70 -5.01 -3.84
N GLU A 61 8.44 -4.26 -2.77
CA GLU A 61 7.36 -4.55 -1.81
C GLU A 61 5.99 -4.48 -2.49
N LEU A 62 5.76 -3.48 -3.34
CA LEU A 62 4.51 -3.37 -4.10
C LEU A 62 4.32 -4.53 -5.08
N ASN A 63 5.37 -4.95 -5.78
CA ASN A 63 5.32 -6.11 -6.67
C ASN A 63 5.06 -7.41 -5.91
N TYR A 64 5.63 -7.55 -4.72
CA TYR A 64 5.39 -8.70 -3.86
C TYR A 64 3.94 -8.74 -3.37
N LEU A 65 3.39 -7.61 -2.94
CA LEU A 65 1.97 -7.49 -2.61
C LEU A 65 1.08 -7.85 -3.79
N ALA A 66 1.36 -7.30 -4.97
CA ALA A 66 0.65 -7.63 -6.21
C ALA A 66 0.66 -9.14 -6.50
N SER A 67 1.80 -9.82 -6.25
CA SER A 67 1.90 -11.27 -6.44
C SER A 67 1.08 -12.09 -5.44
N ILE A 68 0.94 -11.63 -4.19
CA ILE A 68 0.17 -12.33 -3.16
C ILE A 68 -1.32 -12.37 -3.53
N PHE A 69 -1.82 -11.28 -4.10
CA PHE A 69 -3.24 -11.13 -4.46
C PHE A 69 -3.55 -11.48 -5.91
N ASP A 70 -2.57 -11.95 -6.69
CA ASP A 70 -2.66 -12.13 -8.16
C ASP A 70 -3.30 -10.92 -8.86
N HIS A 71 -2.96 -9.72 -8.38
CA HIS A 71 -3.58 -8.46 -8.81
C HIS A 71 -2.54 -7.42 -9.19
N LYS A 72 -2.73 -6.75 -10.33
CA LYS A 72 -1.87 -5.63 -10.73
C LYS A 72 -2.29 -4.36 -9.99
N LEU A 73 -1.43 -3.86 -9.11
CA LEU A 73 -1.60 -2.52 -8.53
C LEU A 73 -1.53 -1.48 -9.64
N LYS A 74 -2.64 -0.78 -9.90
CA LYS A 74 -2.67 0.40 -10.77
C LYS A 74 -2.42 1.62 -9.89
N ILE A 75 -1.34 2.35 -10.18
CA ILE A 75 -1.02 3.63 -9.53
C ILE A 75 -1.22 4.72 -10.58
N GLU A 76 -2.16 5.63 -10.33
CA GLU A 76 -2.42 6.76 -11.21
C GLU A 76 -1.87 8.04 -10.58
N PHE A 77 -1.19 8.87 -11.37
CA PHE A 77 -0.71 10.15 -10.91
C PHE A 77 -1.72 11.23 -11.31
N VAL A 78 -2.36 11.85 -10.32
CA VAL A 78 -3.16 13.06 -10.57
C VAL A 78 -2.19 14.19 -10.94
N VAL A 79 -2.32 14.69 -12.17
CA VAL A 79 -1.53 15.79 -12.74
C VAL A 79 -2.22 17.12 -12.44
#